data_AF-A0A514WH64-F1
#
_entry.id   AF-A0A514WH64-F1
#
_cell.length_a   1.000
_cell.length_b   1.000
_cell.length_c   1.000
_cell.angle_alpha   90.00
_cell.angle_beta   90.00
_cell.angle_gamma   90.00
#
_symmetry.space_group_name_H-M   'P 1'
#
loop_
_entity.id
_entity.type
_entity.pdbx_description
1 polymer ?
#
loop_
_entity_poly.entity_id
_entity_poly.type
_entity_poly.pdbx_seq_one_letter_code
_entity_poly.pdbx_strand_id
1 'polypeptide(L)'
;MAPTKANIRAAERLMVRVREEIELDIFDFKRHFFQSRDALHSQFDAFAQAWLGQLVLAKSTLEGYRKAMRQIWIPAFGSRHLAHIKPSEIREIICERVKTVSARTINNDLIPLRALFRTAIEEGLLDRSPMMPIHNLKIPDHLPDPFTREEMEAILTHLKTNAPEQVSTGAQN
;
A
#
# COMPACT_ATOMS: atom_id res chain seq x y z
N MET A 1 -17.23 -22.50 -5.26
CA MET A 1 -18.11 -23.09 -6.29
C MET A 1 -17.27 -23.98 -7.19
N ALA A 2 -17.73 -25.19 -7.53
CA ALA A 2 -17.06 -26.05 -8.49
C ALA A 2 -17.38 -25.60 -9.93
N PRO A 3 -16.43 -25.68 -10.87
CA PRO A 3 -16.66 -25.28 -12.26
C PRO A 3 -17.73 -26.16 -12.93
N THR A 4 -18.64 -25.52 -13.67
CA THR A 4 -19.68 -26.19 -14.46
C THR A 4 -19.05 -27.03 -15.58
N LYS A 5 -19.72 -28.12 -16.00
CA LYS A 5 -19.26 -28.99 -17.10
C LYS A 5 -18.96 -28.25 -18.40
N ALA A 6 -19.68 -27.16 -18.67
CA ALA A 6 -19.43 -26.29 -19.83
C ALA A 6 -18.09 -25.53 -19.72
N ASN A 7 -17.74 -25.06 -18.52
CA ASN A 7 -16.48 -24.36 -18.25
C ASN A 7 -15.29 -25.32 -18.32
N ILE A 8 -15.45 -26.55 -17.82
CA ILE A 8 -14.44 -27.60 -17.92
C ILE A 8 -14.14 -27.92 -19.39
N ARG A 9 -15.17 -28.13 -20.21
CA ARG A 9 -15.00 -28.36 -21.66
C ARG A 9 -14.39 -27.17 -22.41
N ALA A 10 -14.68 -25.95 -21.97
CA ALA A 10 -14.06 -24.76 -22.54
C ALA A 10 -12.56 -24.67 -22.21
N ALA A 11 -12.19 -24.99 -20.97
CA ALA A 11 -10.79 -25.07 -20.55
C ALA A 11 -10.03 -26.19 -21.27
N GLU A 12 -10.64 -27.36 -21.46
CA GLU A 12 -10.07 -28.48 -22.23
C GLU A 12 -9.73 -28.04 -23.67
N ARG A 13 -10.65 -27.36 -24.36
CA ARG A 13 -10.41 -26.85 -25.72
C ARG A 13 -9.32 -25.79 -25.78
N LEU A 14 -9.20 -24.96 -24.75
CA LEU A 14 -8.12 -23.97 -24.68
C LEU A 14 -6.76 -24.64 -24.47
N MET A 15 -6.69 -25.64 -23.59
CA MET A 15 -5.48 -26.41 -23.31
C MET A 15 -4.95 -27.12 -24.55
N VAL A 16 -5.83 -27.73 -25.36
CA VAL A 16 -5.44 -28.38 -26.62
C VAL A 16 -4.77 -27.38 -27.57
N ARG A 17 -5.36 -26.20 -27.78
CA ARG A 17 -4.77 -25.15 -28.65
C ARG A 17 -3.41 -24.66 -28.14
N VAL A 18 -3.32 -24.36 -26.84
CA VAL A 18 -2.06 -23.88 -26.25
C VAL A 18 -0.96 -24.93 -26.38
N ARG A 19 -1.29 -26.22 -26.27
CA ARG A 19 -0.34 -27.32 -26.48
C ARG A 19 0.17 -27.34 -27.93
N GLU A 20 -0.74 -27.27 -28.90
CA GLU A 20 -0.40 -27.25 -30.33
C GLU A 20 0.50 -26.04 -30.69
N GLU A 21 0.19 -24.86 -30.15
CA GLU A 21 0.96 -23.64 -30.40
C GLU A 21 2.37 -23.71 -29.81
N ILE A 22 2.54 -24.36 -28.65
CA ILE A 22 3.86 -24.60 -28.04
C ILE A 22 4.67 -25.59 -28.89
N GLU A 23 4.04 -26.65 -29.40
CA GLU A 23 4.70 -27.64 -30.27
C GLU A 23 5.17 -27.03 -31.60
N LEU A 24 4.42 -26.05 -32.10
CA LEU A 24 4.74 -25.32 -33.33
C LEU A 24 5.71 -24.14 -33.10
N ASP A 25 6.16 -23.90 -31.86
CA ASP A 25 7.03 -22.79 -31.45
C ASP A 25 6.51 -21.39 -31.85
N ILE A 26 5.18 -21.26 -32.00
CA ILE A 26 4.48 -20.01 -32.31
C ILE A 26 3.68 -19.48 -31.12
N PHE A 27 3.79 -20.16 -29.98
CA PHE A 27 3.08 -19.79 -28.77
C PHE A 27 3.59 -18.45 -28.24
N ASP A 28 2.75 -17.43 -28.44
CA ASP A 28 2.96 -16.11 -27.88
C ASP A 28 2.14 -15.97 -26.59
N PHE A 29 2.80 -16.11 -25.44
CA PHE A 29 2.18 -15.93 -24.12
C PHE A 29 1.43 -14.59 -24.02
N LYS A 30 1.94 -13.52 -24.66
CA LYS A 30 1.27 -12.21 -24.67
C LYS A 30 -0.02 -12.21 -25.51
N ARG A 31 -0.09 -13.03 -26.55
CA ARG A 31 -1.26 -13.13 -27.44
C ARG A 31 -2.39 -13.98 -26.85
N HIS A 32 -2.05 -15.03 -26.10
CA HIS A 32 -3.04 -15.97 -25.55
C HIS A 32 -3.62 -15.54 -24.20
N PHE A 33 -2.85 -14.86 -23.37
CA PHE A 33 -3.23 -14.59 -21.97
C PHE A 33 -3.24 -13.09 -21.61
N PHE A 34 -2.87 -12.19 -22.51
CA PHE A 34 -2.49 -10.80 -22.17
C PHE A 34 -3.23 -9.71 -22.96
N GLN A 35 -4.27 -10.06 -23.75
CA GLN A 35 -5.15 -9.08 -24.40
C GLN A 35 -6.38 -8.71 -23.55
N SER A 36 -6.22 -8.61 -22.23
CA SER A 36 -7.19 -7.96 -21.36
C SER A 36 -6.57 -6.68 -20.79
N ARG A 37 -7.41 -5.78 -20.26
CA ARG A 37 -6.99 -4.62 -19.45
C ARG A 37 -5.97 -4.96 -18.34
N ASP A 38 -5.74 -6.22 -18.03
CA ASP A 38 -4.85 -6.74 -16.99
C ASP A 38 -3.36 -6.48 -17.28
N ALA A 39 -2.95 -6.38 -18.54
CA ALA A 39 -1.55 -6.19 -18.92
C ALA A 39 -0.95 -4.86 -18.44
N LEU A 40 -1.76 -3.80 -18.41
CA LEU A 40 -1.33 -2.47 -17.97
C LEU A 40 -1.43 -2.32 -16.44
N HIS A 41 -2.38 -3.03 -15.81
CA HIS A 41 -2.55 -3.05 -14.35
C HIS A 41 -1.54 -3.97 -13.65
N SER A 42 -0.69 -4.66 -14.39
CA SER A 42 0.34 -5.51 -13.81
C SER A 42 1.65 -4.77 -13.51
N GLN A 43 1.84 -3.55 -14.02
CA GLN A 43 2.96 -2.67 -13.65
C GLN A 43 2.70 -1.98 -12.31
N PHE A 44 3.69 -1.95 -11.42
CA PHE A 44 3.52 -1.47 -10.04
C PHE A 44 3.05 -0.01 -9.97
N ASP A 45 3.67 0.89 -10.73
CA ASP A 45 3.32 2.31 -10.77
C ASP A 45 1.89 2.57 -11.30
N ALA A 46 1.53 1.97 -12.42
CA ALA A 46 0.20 2.07 -13.01
C ALA A 46 -0.86 1.53 -12.06
N PHE A 47 -0.61 0.36 -11.47
CA PHE A 47 -1.51 -0.24 -10.49
C PHE A 47 -1.65 0.63 -9.23
N ALA A 48 -0.55 1.14 -8.70
CA ALA A 48 -0.55 2.00 -7.52
C ALA A 48 -1.40 3.26 -7.73
N GLN A 49 -1.29 3.90 -8.90
CA GLN A 49 -2.08 5.09 -9.21
C GLN A 49 -3.57 4.78 -9.36
N ALA A 50 -3.91 3.70 -10.08
CA ALA A 50 -5.30 3.26 -10.24
C ALA A 50 -5.92 2.93 -8.87
N TRP A 51 -5.22 2.13 -8.07
CA TRP A 51 -5.63 1.76 -6.72
C TRP A 51 -5.84 2.98 -5.82
N LEU A 52 -4.90 3.92 -5.78
CA LEU A 52 -5.03 5.17 -4.98
C LEU A 52 -6.24 6.03 -5.41
N GLY A 53 -6.62 6.00 -6.68
CA GLY A 53 -7.79 6.73 -7.21
C GLY A 53 -9.13 6.13 -6.79
N GLN A 54 -9.15 4.86 -6.37
CA GLN A 54 -10.37 4.13 -6.01
C GLN A 54 -10.59 4.06 -4.48
N LEU A 55 -9.60 4.44 -3.68
CA LEU A 55 -9.69 4.37 -2.22
C LEU A 55 -10.66 5.41 -1.65
N VAL A 56 -11.61 4.95 -0.83
CA VAL A 56 -12.49 5.80 -0.02
C VAL A 56 -11.97 5.78 1.43
N LEU A 57 -11.15 6.76 1.78
CA LEU A 57 -10.50 6.90 3.09
C LEU A 57 -10.60 8.34 3.60
N ALA A 58 -10.34 8.55 4.90
CA ALA A 58 -10.14 9.88 5.44
C ALA A 58 -8.99 10.60 4.69
N LYS A 59 -9.15 11.91 4.46
CA LYS A 59 -8.20 12.71 3.66
C LYS A 59 -6.76 12.57 4.15
N SER A 60 -6.55 12.62 5.47
CA SER A 60 -5.22 12.49 6.09
C SER A 60 -4.59 11.11 5.83
N THR A 61 -5.38 10.04 5.91
CA THR A 61 -4.93 8.68 5.63
C THR A 61 -4.56 8.50 4.16
N LEU A 62 -5.39 9.00 3.25
CA LEU A 62 -5.13 8.92 1.81
C LEU A 62 -3.86 9.72 1.43
N GLU A 63 -3.64 10.88 2.02
CA GLU A 63 -2.40 11.64 1.81
C GLU A 63 -1.17 10.91 2.37
N GLY A 64 -1.29 10.24 3.52
CA GLY A 64 -0.25 9.35 4.02
C GLY A 64 0.09 8.23 3.03
N TYR A 65 -0.93 7.60 2.44
CA TYR A 65 -0.74 6.54 1.45
C TYR A 65 -0.09 7.06 0.17
N ARG A 66 -0.57 8.19 -0.36
CA ARG A 66 0.01 8.85 -1.53
C ARG A 66 1.46 9.24 -1.30
N LYS A 67 1.77 9.79 -0.13
CA LYS A 67 3.14 10.16 0.24
C LYS A 67 4.06 8.93 0.23
N ALA A 68 3.66 7.85 0.89
CA ALA A 68 4.47 6.63 0.94
C ALA A 68 4.69 6.03 -0.47
N MET A 69 3.63 5.95 -1.28
CA MET A 69 3.73 5.45 -2.65
C MET A 69 4.65 6.32 -3.51
N ARG A 70 4.47 7.64 -3.47
CA ARG A 70 5.25 8.59 -4.28
C ARG A 70 6.73 8.65 -3.90
N GLN A 71 7.04 8.58 -2.60
CA GLN A 71 8.39 8.83 -2.11
C GLN A 71 9.24 7.57 -2.02
N ILE A 72 8.62 6.40 -1.89
CA ILE A 72 9.34 5.15 -1.59
C ILE A 72 9.06 4.10 -2.65
N TRP A 73 7.80 3.69 -2.77
CA TRP A 73 7.47 2.45 -3.47
C TRP A 73 7.45 2.59 -5.00
N ILE A 74 6.90 3.69 -5.52
CA ILE A 74 6.93 3.97 -6.96
C ILE A 74 8.37 4.22 -7.44
N PRO A 75 9.21 5.03 -6.76
CA PRO A 75 10.61 5.16 -7.15
C PRO A 75 11.40 3.83 -7.10
N ALA A 76 11.08 2.94 -6.14
CA ALA A 76 11.77 1.68 -5.99
C ALA A 76 11.39 0.63 -7.05
N PHE A 77 10.10 0.54 -7.41
CA PHE A 77 9.60 -0.51 -8.29
C PHE A 77 9.21 -0.02 -9.69
N GLY A 78 8.77 1.23 -9.82
CA GLY A 78 8.40 1.86 -11.08
C GLY A 78 7.46 0.98 -11.90
N SER A 79 7.79 0.79 -13.17
CA SER A 79 6.99 0.00 -14.12
C SER A 79 7.27 -1.50 -14.06
N ARG A 80 7.92 -2.00 -12.99
CA ARG A 80 8.13 -3.45 -12.82
C ARG A 80 6.82 -4.17 -12.62
N HIS A 81 6.76 -5.40 -13.12
CA HIS A 81 5.62 -6.28 -12.93
C HIS A 81 5.43 -6.64 -11.45
N LEU A 82 4.20 -6.54 -10.93
CA LEU A 82 3.85 -6.84 -9.53
C LEU A 82 4.37 -8.21 -9.07
N ALA A 83 4.22 -9.24 -9.93
CA ALA A 83 4.64 -10.61 -9.64
C ALA A 83 6.17 -10.79 -9.53
N HIS A 84 6.97 -9.85 -10.01
CA HIS A 84 8.43 -9.92 -9.96
C HIS A 84 9.04 -9.20 -8.76
N ILE A 85 8.22 -8.58 -7.90
CA ILE A 85 8.69 -7.92 -6.68
C ILE A 85 8.86 -8.97 -5.58
N LYS A 86 10.08 -9.12 -5.07
CA LYS A 86 10.41 -10.13 -4.06
C LYS A 86 10.39 -9.56 -2.64
N PRO A 87 10.07 -10.38 -1.62
CA PRO A 87 10.17 -9.95 -0.23
C PRO A 87 11.58 -9.48 0.19
N SER A 88 12.63 -10.04 -0.41
CA SER A 88 14.03 -9.63 -0.14
C SER A 88 14.29 -8.18 -0.49
N GLU A 89 13.76 -7.71 -1.62
CA GLU A 89 13.93 -6.34 -2.10
C GLU A 89 13.23 -5.34 -1.19
N ILE A 90 12.03 -5.68 -0.72
CA ILE A 90 11.31 -4.86 0.26
C ILE A 90 12.08 -4.79 1.58
N ARG A 91 12.69 -5.90 2.03
CA ARG A 91 13.53 -5.90 3.24
C ARG A 91 14.79 -5.06 3.08
N GLU A 92 15.40 -5.06 1.90
CA GLU A 92 16.56 -4.22 1.60
C GLU A 92 16.19 -2.72 1.71
N ILE A 93 15.05 -2.33 1.12
CA ILE A 93 14.52 -0.97 1.26
C ILE A 93 14.25 -0.63 2.74
N ILE A 94 13.66 -1.55 3.51
CA ILE A 94 13.46 -1.35 4.95
C ILE A 94 14.80 -1.16 5.67
N CYS A 95 15.82 -1.98 5.36
CA CYS A 95 17.15 -1.93 5.96
C CYS A 95 17.87 -0.59 5.70
N GLU A 96 17.71 -0.02 4.52
CA GLU A 96 18.26 1.30 4.22
C GLU A 96 17.49 2.40 4.94
N ARG A 97 16.16 2.28 5.05
CA ARG A 97 15.33 3.32 5.66
C ARG A 97 15.44 3.39 7.18
N VAL A 98 15.70 2.29 7.88
CA VAL A 98 15.92 2.32 9.34
C VAL A 98 17.10 3.21 9.75
N LYS A 99 18.01 3.54 8.81
CA LYS A 99 19.15 4.44 9.05
C LYS A 99 18.72 5.91 9.17
N THR A 100 17.55 6.29 8.65
CA THR A 100 17.14 7.70 8.52
C THR A 100 15.76 8.01 9.12
N VAL A 101 14.91 7.01 9.34
CA VAL A 101 13.56 7.21 9.88
C VAL A 101 13.20 6.21 10.97
N SER A 102 12.26 6.59 11.83
CA SER A 102 11.81 5.76 12.95
C SER A 102 11.12 4.46 12.49
N ALA A 103 11.16 3.43 13.33
CA ALA A 103 10.41 2.18 13.12
C ALA A 103 8.90 2.43 12.94
N ARG A 104 8.34 3.41 13.66
CA ARG A 104 6.94 3.82 13.53
C ARG A 104 6.63 4.36 12.13
N THR A 105 7.50 5.23 11.61
CA THR A 105 7.36 5.78 10.26
C THR A 105 7.40 4.68 9.21
N ILE A 106 8.36 3.76 9.31
CA ILE A 106 8.48 2.63 8.37
C ILE A 106 7.24 1.74 8.42
N ASN A 107 6.76 1.39 9.61
CA ASN A 107 5.55 0.60 9.76
C ASN A 107 4.34 1.29 9.11
N ASN A 108 4.20 2.61 9.27
CA ASN A 108 3.15 3.38 8.60
C ASN A 108 3.28 3.34 7.07
N ASP A 109 4.50 3.43 6.55
CA ASP A 109 4.76 3.37 5.10
C ASP A 109 4.53 1.97 4.50
N LEU A 110 4.62 0.91 5.31
CA LEU A 110 4.32 -0.47 4.90
C LEU A 110 2.80 -0.75 4.81
N ILE A 111 1.97 0.02 5.51
CA ILE A 111 0.50 -0.14 5.47
C ILE A 111 -0.04 -0.03 4.03
N PRO A 112 0.21 1.07 3.28
CA PRO A 112 -0.31 1.18 1.92
C PRO A 112 0.27 0.12 0.98
N LEU A 113 1.53 -0.26 1.14
CA LEU A 113 2.14 -1.31 0.31
C LEU A 113 1.46 -2.66 0.54
N ARG A 114 1.16 -2.99 1.80
CA ARG A 114 0.44 -4.22 2.15
C ARG A 114 -0.98 -4.22 1.60
N ALA A 115 -1.68 -3.08 1.68
CA ALA A 115 -3.02 -2.94 1.14
C ALA A 115 -3.03 -3.09 -0.38
N LEU A 116 -2.10 -2.45 -1.10
CA LEU A 116 -1.94 -2.56 -2.55
C LEU A 116 -1.75 -4.01 -3.00
N PHE A 117 -0.80 -4.74 -2.41
CA PHE A 117 -0.57 -6.14 -2.78
C PHE A 117 -1.71 -7.07 -2.39
N ARG A 118 -2.53 -6.71 -1.40
CA ARG A 118 -3.75 -7.45 -1.09
C ARG A 118 -4.81 -7.24 -2.17
N THR A 119 -5.04 -6.00 -2.60
CA THR A 119 -5.94 -5.69 -3.72
C THR A 119 -5.51 -6.43 -4.99
N ALA A 120 -4.21 -6.47 -5.28
CA ALA A 120 -3.69 -7.21 -6.45
C ALA A 120 -4.03 -8.71 -6.41
N ILE A 121 -4.13 -9.32 -5.23
CA ILE A 121 -4.57 -10.71 -5.08
C ILE A 121 -6.09 -10.82 -5.25
N GLU A 122 -6.84 -9.89 -4.66
CA GLU A 122 -8.31 -9.84 -4.78
C GLU A 122 -8.75 -9.65 -6.24
N GLU A 123 -7.96 -8.93 -7.04
CA GLU A 123 -8.15 -8.75 -8.49
C GLU A 123 -7.57 -9.90 -9.34
N GLY A 124 -6.96 -10.91 -8.72
CA GLY A 124 -6.42 -12.09 -9.42
C GLY A 124 -5.12 -11.84 -10.17
N LEU A 125 -4.44 -10.70 -9.95
CA LEU A 125 -3.14 -10.38 -10.56
C LEU A 125 -1.99 -11.15 -9.89
N LEU A 126 -2.18 -11.62 -8.66
CA LEU A 126 -1.20 -12.36 -7.86
C LEU A 126 -1.85 -13.49 -7.08
N ASP A 127 -1.17 -14.64 -6.99
CA ASP A 127 -1.59 -15.73 -6.10
C ASP A 127 -1.17 -15.50 -4.64
N ARG A 128 -0.04 -14.82 -4.42
CA ARG A 128 0.54 -14.61 -3.08
C ARG A 128 1.23 -13.25 -2.97
N SER A 129 1.06 -12.62 -1.81
CA SER A 129 1.66 -11.32 -1.55
C SER A 129 3.16 -11.43 -1.22
N PRO A 130 4.04 -10.59 -1.80
CA PRO A 130 5.42 -10.48 -1.37
C PRO A 130 5.56 -9.83 0.02
N MET A 131 4.48 -9.22 0.54
CA MET A 131 4.43 -8.64 1.90
C MET A 131 4.20 -9.69 3.00
N MET A 132 3.89 -10.94 2.63
CA MET A 132 3.50 -11.97 3.59
C MET A 132 4.58 -12.27 4.66
N PRO A 133 5.87 -12.40 4.33
CA PRO A 133 6.92 -12.64 5.32
C PRO A 133 7.55 -11.34 5.86
N ILE A 134 6.85 -10.20 5.72
CA ILE A 134 7.32 -8.87 6.14
C ILE A 134 6.48 -8.44 7.33
N HIS A 135 7.09 -8.48 8.51
CA HIS A 135 6.49 -8.07 9.76
C HIS A 135 6.78 -6.61 10.07
N ASN A 136 5.96 -6.01 10.93
CA ASN A 136 6.23 -4.68 11.45
C ASN A 136 7.49 -4.70 12.31
N LEU A 137 8.27 -3.62 12.21
CA LEU A 137 9.42 -3.39 13.09
C LEU A 137 8.95 -3.19 14.52
N LYS A 138 9.76 -3.68 15.48
CA LYS A 138 9.49 -3.45 16.91
C LYS A 138 9.61 -1.95 17.21
N ILE A 139 8.59 -1.41 17.87
CA ILE A 139 8.58 -0.05 18.37
C ILE A 139 8.75 -0.16 19.89
N PRO A 140 9.78 0.45 20.50
CA PRO A 140 9.89 0.51 21.94
C PRO A 140 8.67 1.24 22.54
N ASP A 141 8.13 0.69 23.63
CA ASP A 141 7.08 1.37 24.37
C ASP A 141 7.67 2.60 25.05
N HIS A 142 7.16 3.77 24.67
CA HIS A 142 7.43 5.02 25.37
C HIS A 142 6.14 5.46 26.04
N LEU A 143 6.13 5.47 27.37
CA LEU A 143 5.10 6.18 28.12
C LEU A 143 5.23 7.67 27.78
N PRO A 144 4.11 8.36 27.47
CA PRO A 144 4.15 9.81 27.35
C PRO A 144 4.62 10.39 28.69
N ASP A 145 5.54 11.35 28.64
CA ASP A 145 5.99 12.09 29.83
C ASP A 145 4.90 13.11 30.20
N PRO A 146 4.12 12.89 31.27
CA PRO A 146 3.07 13.80 31.66
C PRO A 146 3.69 15.08 32.22
N PHE A 147 3.06 16.23 31.97
CA PHE A 147 3.49 17.48 32.60
C PHE A 147 3.49 17.35 34.13
N THR A 148 4.59 17.79 34.73
CA THR A 148 4.70 17.99 36.17
C THR A 148 3.73 19.09 36.64
N ARG A 149 3.48 19.17 37.95
CA ARG A 149 2.61 20.21 38.52
C ARG A 149 3.14 21.61 38.22
N GLU A 150 4.44 21.76 38.32
CA GLU A 150 5.18 23.00 38.10
C GLU A 150 5.06 23.43 36.63
N GLU A 151 5.20 22.49 35.68
CA GLU A 151 4.99 22.76 34.25
C GLU A 151 3.54 23.13 33.93
N MET A 152 2.57 22.45 34.56
CA MET A 152 1.15 22.82 34.41
C MET A 152 0.88 24.23 34.92
N GLU A 153 1.40 24.60 36.08
CA GLU A 153 1.25 25.94 36.65
C GLU A 153 1.93 27.02 35.78
N ALA A 154 3.10 26.71 35.21
CA ALA A 154 3.78 27.58 34.26
C ALA A 154 2.97 27.79 32.97
N ILE A 155 2.40 26.71 32.40
CA ILE A 155 1.54 26.77 31.20
C ILE A 155 0.28 27.61 31.50
N LEU A 156 -0.38 27.37 32.64
CA LEU A 156 -1.58 28.11 33.03
C LEU A 156 -1.30 29.60 33.25
N THR A 157 -0.15 29.92 33.84
CA THR A 157 0.29 31.31 34.04
C THR A 157 0.57 31.98 32.69
N HIS A 158 1.30 31.31 31.81
CA HIS A 158 1.62 31.81 30.48
C HIS A 158 0.36 32.06 29.64
N LEU A 159 -0.64 31.17 29.71
CA LEU A 159 -1.93 31.35 29.05
C LEU A 159 -2.71 32.55 29.59
N LYS A 160 -2.69 32.81 30.90
CA LYS A 160 -3.35 33.99 31.48
C LYS A 160 -2.70 35.30 31.07
N THR A 161 -1.37 35.32 30.91
CA THR A 161 -0.62 36.53 30.54
C THR A 161 -0.66 36.83 29.04
N ASN A 162 -0.74 35.79 28.19
CA ASN A 162 -0.59 35.93 26.74
C ASN A 162 -1.82 35.49 25.93
N ALA A 163 -2.92 35.09 26.57
CA ALA A 163 -4.16 34.85 25.84
C ALA A 163 -4.65 36.18 25.24
N PRO A 164 -4.93 36.23 23.92
CA PRO A 164 -5.65 37.36 23.35
C PRO A 164 -6.99 37.46 24.08
N GLU A 165 -7.37 38.69 24.42
CA GLU A 165 -8.67 39.04 25.01
C GLU A 165 -9.77 38.28 24.24
N GLN A 166 -10.36 37.26 24.86
CA GLN A 166 -11.51 36.63 24.25
C GLN A 166 -12.60 37.68 24.22
N VAL A 167 -12.97 38.12 23.01
CA VAL A 167 -14.11 39.01 22.78
C VAL A 167 -15.33 38.33 23.40
N SER A 168 -15.71 38.81 24.57
CA SER A 168 -16.98 38.50 25.21
C SER A 168 -18.07 39.15 24.38
N THR A 169 -18.47 38.51 23.29
CA THR A 169 -19.74 38.84 22.63
C THR A 169 -20.83 38.23 23.49
N GLY A 170 -21.34 39.04 24.41
CA GLY A 170 -22.39 38.70 25.33
C GLY A 170 -23.63 38.14 24.62
N ALA A 171 -24.15 37.05 25.16
CA ALA A 171 -25.55 36.70 24.99
C ALA A 171 -26.34 37.47 26.07
N GLN A 172 -26.86 38.63 25.70
CA GLN A 172 -28.05 39.22 26.34
C GLN A 172 -29.16 39.24 25.30
N ASN A 173 -30.10 38.30 25.44
CA ASN A 173 -31.56 38.44 25.38
C ASN A 173 -32.22 37.10 25.06
#